data_AF-A0A9K3H095-F1
#
_entry.id   AF-A0A9K3H095-F1
#
_cell.length_a   1.000
_cell.length_b   1.000
_cell.length_c   1.000
_cell.angle_alpha   90.00
_cell.angle_beta   90.00
_cell.angle_gamma   90.00
#
_symmetry.space_group_name_H-M   'P 1'
#
loop_
_entity.id
_entity.type
_entity.pdbx_description
1 polymer ?
#
loop_
_entity_poly.entity_id
_entity_poly.type
_entity_poly.pdbx_seq_one_letter_code
_entity_poly.pdbx_strand_id
1 'polypeptide(L)'
;MHIQESRGHLHLIIYDYNRLHHNVYEMLSDHSGWFVKYRVDLGGLLYAFPEMAYWCQNKFNVSDVIRGEKEEDTFLLLRIPGKMITFNVGDKSFKHIFNSIVKDSYRETHRYTETLASL
;
A
#
# COMPACT_ATOMS: atom_id res chain seq x y z
N MET A 1 8.16 -1.33 6.99
CA MET A 1 6.94 -1.90 7.61
C MET A 1 6.18 -0.75 8.24
N HIS A 2 4.87 -0.66 8.04
CA HIS A 2 4.05 0.39 8.67
C HIS A 2 2.66 -0.12 9.03
N ILE A 3 2.01 0.55 9.97
CA ILE A 3 0.66 0.25 10.47
C ILE A 3 -0.27 1.38 10.07
N GLN A 4 -1.51 1.03 9.71
CA GLN A 4 -2.54 1.99 9.34
C GLN A 4 -3.94 1.51 9.77
N GLU A 5 -4.85 2.45 10.06
CA GLU A 5 -6.29 2.21 10.16
C GLU A 5 -7.04 2.55 8.84
N SER A 6 -8.03 1.72 8.50
CA SER A 6 -8.95 1.94 7.38
C SER A 6 -10.32 1.29 7.64
N ARG A 7 -11.36 2.11 7.81
CA ARG A 7 -12.76 1.74 8.08
C ARG A 7 -12.96 0.83 9.31
N GLY A 8 -12.27 1.10 10.40
CA GLY A 8 -12.31 0.35 11.65
C GLY A 8 -11.38 -0.86 11.69
N HIS A 9 -10.57 -1.08 10.65
CA HIS A 9 -9.63 -2.20 10.58
C HIS A 9 -8.19 -1.70 10.64
N LEU A 10 -7.36 -2.37 11.43
CA LEU A 10 -5.94 -2.09 11.51
C LEU A 10 -5.17 -3.01 10.56
N HIS A 11 -4.39 -2.42 9.66
CA HIS A 11 -3.56 -3.10 8.68
C HIS A 11 -2.07 -2.92 8.99
N LEU A 12 -1.30 -3.98 8.78
CA LEU A 12 0.15 -3.98 8.89
C LEU A 12 0.74 -4.40 7.54
N ILE A 13 1.50 -3.50 6.91
CA ILE A 13 2.12 -3.74 5.61
C ILE A 13 3.58 -4.13 5.80
N ILE A 14 3.91 -5.35 5.40
CA ILE A 14 5.28 -5.89 5.39
C ILE A 14 5.68 -6.17 3.95
N TYR A 15 6.89 -5.76 3.58
CA TYR A 15 7.45 -5.93 2.24
C TYR A 15 8.74 -6.76 2.28
N ASP A 16 9.01 -7.48 1.19
CA ASP A 16 10.27 -8.19 0.98
C ASP A 16 11.40 -7.26 0.52
N TYR A 17 12.62 -7.81 0.33
CA TYR A 17 13.79 -7.01 -0.04
C TYR A 17 13.63 -6.24 -1.35
N ASN A 18 12.97 -6.83 -2.35
CA ASN A 18 12.77 -6.20 -3.66
C ASN A 18 11.51 -5.31 -3.71
N ARG A 19 10.70 -5.31 -2.65
CA ARG A 19 9.45 -4.58 -2.48
C ARG A 19 8.34 -4.99 -3.45
N LEU A 20 8.50 -6.01 -4.28
CA LEU A 20 7.45 -6.43 -5.23
C LEU A 20 6.35 -7.23 -4.53
N HIS A 21 6.72 -7.96 -3.49
CA HIS A 21 5.77 -8.71 -2.70
C HIS A 21 5.49 -8.01 -1.38
N HIS A 22 4.22 -7.76 -1.13
CA HIS A 22 3.75 -7.25 0.14
C HIS A 22 2.77 -8.22 0.75
N ASN A 23 2.96 -8.52 2.04
CA ASN A 23 1.89 -9.08 2.85
C ASN A 23 1.22 -7.93 3.59
N VAL A 24 -0.09 -7.79 3.36
CA VAL A 24 -0.95 -6.93 4.17
C VAL A 24 -1.63 -7.82 5.19
N TYR A 25 -1.28 -7.62 6.45
CA TYR A 25 -1.93 -8.26 7.57
C TYR A 25 -3.07 -7.39 8.07
N GLU A 26 -4.08 -8.02 8.62
CA GLU A 26 -5.17 -7.36 9.34
C GLU A 26 -5.22 -7.89 10.77
N MET A 27 -5.42 -6.98 11.72
CA MET A 27 -5.62 -7.35 13.12
C MET A 27 -6.99 -8.02 13.27
N LEU A 28 -7.05 -9.13 14.01
CA LEU A 28 -8.31 -9.74 14.41
C LEU A 28 -9.14 -8.77 15.25
N SER A 29 -10.47 -8.85 15.17
CA SER A 29 -11.38 -7.93 15.87
C SER A 29 -11.26 -8.00 17.40
N ASP A 30 -10.85 -9.15 17.92
CA ASP A 30 -10.56 -9.37 19.35
C ASP A 30 -9.14 -8.94 19.75
N HIS A 31 -8.38 -8.36 18.81
CA HIS A 31 -7.00 -7.92 18.98
C HIS A 31 -6.03 -9.03 19.42
N SER A 32 -6.39 -10.30 19.22
CA SER A 32 -5.59 -11.45 19.65
C SER A 32 -4.39 -11.75 18.75
N GLY A 33 -4.35 -11.19 17.54
CA GLY A 33 -3.27 -11.40 16.60
C GLY A 33 -3.55 -10.87 15.21
N TRP A 34 -2.62 -11.17 14.30
CA TRP A 34 -2.63 -10.72 12.91
C TRP A 34 -2.83 -11.90 11.97
N PHE A 35 -3.65 -11.74 10.94
CA PHE A 35 -3.79 -12.71 9.85
C PHE A 35 -3.42 -12.07 8.51
N VAL A 36 -2.89 -12.85 7.58
CA VAL A 36 -2.59 -12.36 6.23
C VAL A 36 -3.92 -12.14 5.50
N LYS A 37 -4.26 -10.88 5.26
CA LYS A 37 -5.46 -10.48 4.54
C LYS A 37 -5.22 -10.47 3.03
N TYR A 38 -4.10 -9.89 2.60
CA TYR A 38 -3.70 -9.85 1.19
C TYR A 38 -2.24 -10.27 0.99
N ARG A 39 -2.02 -11.08 -0.04
CA ARG A 39 -0.69 -11.32 -0.63
C ARG A 39 -0.63 -10.58 -1.95
N VAL A 40 0.10 -9.47 -1.95
CA VAL A 40 0.15 -8.52 -3.06
C VAL A 40 1.42 -8.80 -3.85
N ASP A 41 1.26 -8.97 -5.16
CA ASP A 41 2.35 -9.06 -6.13
C ASP A 41 2.25 -7.88 -7.09
N LEU A 42 3.24 -7.00 -7.04
CA LEU A 42 3.34 -5.79 -7.85
C LEU A 42 4.27 -5.96 -9.05
N GLY A 43 4.79 -7.16 -9.31
CA GLY A 43 5.66 -7.45 -10.45
C GLY A 43 5.02 -7.09 -11.80
N GLY A 44 3.70 -7.27 -11.92
CA GLY A 44 2.92 -6.86 -13.09
C GLY A 44 3.00 -5.36 -13.40
N LEU A 45 3.19 -4.51 -12.37
CA LEU A 45 3.31 -3.07 -12.55
C LEU A 45 4.61 -2.67 -13.24
N LEU A 46 5.66 -3.49 -13.20
CA LEU A 46 6.94 -3.19 -13.87
C LEU A 46 6.80 -3.11 -15.39
N TYR A 47 5.84 -3.83 -15.97
CA TYR A 47 5.55 -3.75 -17.41
C TYR A 47 4.86 -2.44 -17.79
N ALA A 48 3.98 -1.95 -16.92
CA ALA A 48 3.23 -0.71 -17.16
C ALA A 48 4.01 0.55 -16.74
N PHE A 49 4.89 0.42 -15.74
CA PHE A 49 5.70 1.48 -15.15
C PHE A 49 7.16 1.03 -15.01
N PRO A 50 7.92 0.94 -16.13
CA PRO A 50 9.32 0.54 -16.09
C PRO A 50 10.19 1.44 -15.19
N GLU A 51 9.77 2.69 -14.95
CA GLU A 51 10.44 3.62 -14.02
C GLU A 51 10.48 3.13 -12.56
N MET A 52 9.63 2.17 -12.19
CA MET A 52 9.67 1.51 -10.88
C MET A 52 10.91 0.61 -10.72
N ALA A 53 11.45 0.08 -11.83
CA ALA A 53 12.60 -0.81 -11.82
C ALA A 53 13.90 -0.03 -11.58
N TYR A 54 14.69 -0.44 -10.59
CA TYR A 54 16.00 0.15 -10.32
C TYR A 54 17.00 -0.88 -9.80
N TRP A 55 18.28 -0.64 -10.06
CA TRP A 55 19.35 -1.64 -10.11
C TRP A 55 19.49 -2.50 -8.84
N CYS A 56 19.15 -1.98 -7.67
CA CYS A 56 19.28 -2.70 -6.40
C CYS A 56 17.95 -2.88 -5.64
N GLN A 57 16.98 -1.96 -5.81
CA GLN A 57 15.67 -1.97 -5.13
C GLN A 57 14.67 -1.18 -5.96
N ASN A 58 13.43 -1.65 -6.04
CA ASN A 58 12.39 -0.95 -6.81
C ASN A 58 11.96 0.38 -6.13
N LYS A 59 11.71 1.41 -6.96
CA LYS A 59 11.43 2.78 -6.53
C LYS A 59 9.96 3.03 -6.24
N PHE A 60 9.37 2.36 -5.27
CA PHE A 60 7.99 2.67 -4.89
C PHE A 60 7.69 2.39 -3.42
N ASN A 61 6.51 2.84 -2.98
CA ASN A 61 5.99 2.63 -1.64
C ASN A 61 4.47 2.40 -1.70
N VAL A 62 3.99 1.38 -0.98
CA VAL A 62 2.57 1.27 -0.63
C VAL A 62 2.31 2.23 0.52
N SER A 63 1.63 3.33 0.21
CA SER A 63 1.36 4.40 1.16
C SER A 63 0.13 4.10 2.02
N ASP A 64 -0.89 3.45 1.45
CA ASP A 64 -2.19 3.34 2.14
C ASP A 64 -2.98 2.09 1.70
N VAL A 65 -3.78 1.51 2.62
CA VAL A 65 -4.83 0.51 2.32
C VAL A 65 -6.18 1.21 2.38
N ILE A 66 -6.82 1.40 1.23
CA ILE A 66 -8.11 2.09 1.13
C ILE A 66 -9.19 1.03 0.96
N ARG A 67 -9.93 0.77 2.04
CA ARG A 67 -11.07 -0.15 1.99
C ARG A 67 -12.25 0.48 1.26
N GLY A 68 -12.89 -0.30 0.40
CA GLY A 68 -14.21 -0.01 -0.13
C GLY A 68 -15.32 -0.58 0.75
N GLU A 69 -16.56 -0.49 0.28
CA GLU A 69 -17.72 -1.09 0.99
C GLU A 69 -17.69 -2.61 0.91
N LYS A 70 -17.29 -3.12 -0.25
CA LYS A 70 -17.02 -4.53 -0.46
C LYS A 70 -15.52 -4.77 -0.53
N GLU A 71 -15.14 -6.02 -0.32
CA GLU A 71 -13.74 -6.45 -0.44
C GLU A 71 -13.17 -6.15 -1.83
N GLU A 72 -13.95 -6.40 -2.88
CA GLU A 72 -13.61 -6.14 -4.29
C GLU A 72 -13.31 -4.66 -4.59
N ASP A 73 -13.77 -3.75 -3.73
CA ASP A 73 -13.55 -2.31 -3.86
C ASP A 73 -12.30 -1.85 -3.08
N THR A 74 -11.52 -2.77 -2.51
CA THR A 74 -10.29 -2.42 -1.76
C THR A 74 -9.12 -2.20 -2.70
N PHE A 75 -8.39 -1.10 -2.48
CA PHE A 75 -7.20 -0.78 -3.26
C PHE A 75 -6.06 -0.28 -2.38
N LEU A 76 -4.84 -0.52 -2.84
CA LEU A 76 -3.62 0.05 -2.30
C LEU A 76 -3.34 1.37 -2.99
N LEU A 77 -2.98 2.38 -2.21
CA LEU A 77 -2.40 3.60 -2.74
C LEU A 77 -0.89 3.41 -2.88
N LEU A 78 -0.39 3.50 -4.10
CA LEU A 78 1.02 3.36 -4.41
C LEU A 78 1.59 4.70 -4.85
N ARG A 79 2.75 5.03 -4.30
CA ARG A 79 3.58 6.12 -4.80
C ARG A 79 4.74 5.51 -5.59
N ILE A 80 4.78 5.84 -6.88
CA ILE A 80 5.84 5.48 -7.81
C ILE A 80 6.54 6.76 -8.29
N PRO A 81 7.65 6.70 -9.03
CA PRO A 81 8.38 7.92 -9.41
C PRO A 81 7.49 8.83 -10.25
N GLY A 82 7.26 10.06 -9.74
CA GLY A 82 6.46 11.08 -10.41
C GLY A 82 4.95 10.81 -10.49
N LYS A 83 4.42 9.73 -9.88
CA LYS A 83 2.98 9.38 -9.97
C LYS A 83 2.44 8.78 -8.69
N MET A 84 1.14 8.92 -8.50
CA MET A 84 0.36 8.19 -7.51
C MET A 84 -0.70 7.37 -8.24
N ILE A 85 -0.78 6.09 -7.91
CA ILE A 85 -1.70 5.14 -8.54
C ILE A 85 -2.47 4.38 -7.47
N THR A 86 -3.69 3.94 -7.78
CA THR A 86 -4.35 2.88 -7.02
C THR A 86 -4.04 1.53 -7.64
N PHE A 87 -3.98 0.49 -6.82
CA PHE A 87 -3.91 -0.91 -7.26
C PHE A 87 -4.98 -1.70 -6.52
N ASN A 88 -5.94 -2.26 -7.24
CA ASN A 88 -6.98 -3.10 -6.66
C ASN A 88 -6.40 -4.47 -6.30
N VAL A 89 -6.59 -4.89 -5.05
CA VAL A 89 -5.99 -6.14 -4.55
C VAL A 89 -6.69 -7.40 -5.05
N GLY A 90 -7.95 -7.29 -5.48
CA GLY A 90 -8.75 -8.40 -5.99
C GLY A 90 -8.47 -8.70 -7.46
N ASP A 91 -8.71 -7.74 -8.35
CA ASP A 91 -8.59 -7.93 -9.81
C ASP A 91 -7.20 -7.54 -10.37
N LYS A 92 -6.32 -6.97 -9.53
CA LYS A 92 -4.96 -6.51 -9.88
C LYS A 92 -4.94 -5.37 -10.91
N SER A 93 -6.07 -4.71 -11.13
CA SER A 93 -6.14 -3.51 -11.96
C SER A 93 -5.48 -2.33 -11.24
N PHE A 94 -5.01 -1.35 -12.00
CA PHE A 94 -4.47 -0.11 -11.47
C PHE A 94 -5.04 1.10 -12.18
N LYS A 95 -5.15 2.22 -11.45
CA LYS A 95 -5.59 3.49 -12.01
C LYS A 95 -4.63 4.60 -11.62
N HIS A 96 -4.29 5.45 -12.57
CA HIS A 96 -3.54 6.66 -12.28
C HIS A 96 -4.46 7.69 -11.60
N ILE A 97 -3.98 8.27 -10.49
CA ILE A 97 -4.73 9.28 -9.75
C ILE A 97 -4.19 10.67 -10.08
N PHE A 98 -2.87 10.86 -9.98
CA PHE A 98 -2.24 12.17 -10.14
C PHE A 98 -0.72 12.10 -10.37
N ASN A 99 -0.19 13.08 -11.11
CA ASN A 99 1.25 13.24 -11.36
C ASN A 99 1.91 13.99 -10.20
N SER A 100 2.80 13.33 -9.46
CA SER A 100 3.56 13.98 -8.39
C SER A 100 4.73 14.79 -8.94
N ILE A 101 4.89 16.04 -8.47
CA ILE A 101 6.05 16.90 -8.77
C ILE A 101 7.33 16.32 -8.12
N VAL A 102 7.18 15.46 -7.10
CA VAL A 102 8.30 14.83 -6.41
C VAL A 102 8.78 13.61 -7.21
N LYS A 103 9.88 13.78 -7.94
CA LYS A 103 10.49 12.73 -8.77
C LYS A 103 11.18 11.63 -7.95
N ASP A 104 11.70 11.98 -6.75
CA ASP A 104 12.35 11.04 -5.82
C ASP A 104 11.62 11.06 -4.48
N SER A 105 10.59 10.24 -4.34
CA SER A 105 9.83 10.11 -3.10
C SER A 105 10.23 8.86 -2.32
N TYR A 106 11.43 8.82 -1.78
CA TYR A 106 11.82 7.80 -0.79
C TYR A 106 11.62 8.23 0.66
N ARG A 107 11.11 9.44 0.91
CA ARG A 107 10.79 9.83 2.28
C ARG A 107 9.63 8.95 2.73
N GLU A 108 9.86 8.09 3.71
CA GLU A 108 8.81 7.35 4.40
C GLU A 108 7.92 8.36 5.14
N THR A 109 6.95 8.90 4.41
CA THR A 109 5.95 9.79 4.98
C THR A 109 4.89 8.94 5.64
N HIS A 110 4.94 8.84 6.95
CA HIS A 110 3.89 8.22 7.74
C HIS A 110 2.78 9.25 7.94
N ARG A 111 1.53 8.88 7.67
CA ARG A 111 0.38 9.75 7.95
C ARG A 111 0.22 9.85 9.45
N TYR A 112 0.32 11.07 9.99
CA TYR A 112 -0.14 11.32 11.35
C TYR A 112 -1.65 11.10 11.38
N THR A 113 -2.10 10.16 12.20
CA THR A 113 -3.52 9.94 12.47
C THR A 113 -3.71 10.30 13.93
N GLU A 114 -4.50 11.33 14.21
CA GLU A 114 -4.90 11.64 15.58
C GLU A 114 -5.66 10.44 16.14
N THR A 115 -5.08 9.78 17.14
CA THR A 115 -5.84 8.84 17.95
C THR A 115 -6.95 9.61 18.66
N LEU A 116 -8.21 9.22 18.43
CA LEU A 116 -9.35 9.60 19.28
C LEU A 116 -9.26 8.89 20.65
N ALA A 117 -8.08 8.89 21.26
CA ALA A 117 -7.91 8.54 22.66
C ALA A 117 -8.12 9.83 23.47
N SER A 118 -9.38 10.23 23.65
CA SER A 118 -9.94 10.91 24.83
C SER A 118 -11.27 11.60 24.47
N LEU A 119 -12.38 10.94 24.78
CA LEU A 119 -13.39 11.38 25.75
C LEU A 119 -14.42 10.26 25.98
#